data_AF-A0A0F9E4J7-F1
#
_entry.id   AF-A0A0F9E4J7-F1
#
_cell.length_a   1.000
_cell.length_b   1.000
_cell.length_c   1.000
_cell.angle_alpha   90.00
_cell.angle_beta   90.00
_cell.angle_gamma   90.00
#
_symmetry.space_group_name_H-M   'P 1'
#
loop_
_entity.id
_entity.type
_entity.pdbx_description
1 polymer ?
#
loop_
_entity_poly.entity_id
_entity_poly.type
_entity_poly.pdbx_seq_one_letter_code
_entity_poly.pdbx_strand_id
1 'polypeptide(L)'
;MLNLFRARLILLIVGIESAAIIFIPDITILGMVLLIILIPSLAGIVYIFYLAYRLKRLRVIKPKILTIGFLLYMISNIFRPVMQNILGETANYLIVVVFLDVCIFVVIFLGLYKKT
;
A
#
# COMPACT_ATOMS: atom_id res chain seq x y z
N MET A 1 16.59 -15.07 -1.81
CA MET A 1 15.37 -15.70 -2.36
C MET A 1 14.23 -15.43 -1.40
N LEU A 2 13.15 -14.80 -1.84
CA LEU A 2 11.93 -14.72 -1.03
C LEU A 2 11.41 -16.17 -0.87
N ASN A 3 11.32 -16.67 0.36
CA ASN A 3 10.98 -18.06 0.61
C ASN A 3 9.58 -18.36 0.00
N LEU A 4 9.42 -19.46 -0.76
CA LEU A 4 8.18 -19.79 -1.50
C LEU A 4 6.93 -19.71 -0.60
N PHE A 5 7.10 -20.08 0.66
CA PHE A 5 6.08 -20.01 1.70
C PHE A 5 5.63 -18.58 2.01
N ARG A 6 6.56 -17.62 2.10
CA ARG A 6 6.25 -16.20 2.32
C ARG A 6 5.52 -15.60 1.13
N ALA A 7 5.92 -15.96 -0.09
CA ALA A 7 5.25 -15.49 -1.30
C ALA A 7 3.80 -15.99 -1.39
N ARG A 8 3.54 -17.28 -1.08
CA ARG A 8 2.18 -17.84 -1.01
C ARG A 8 1.33 -17.18 0.07
N LEU A 9 1.92 -16.87 1.22
CA LEU A 9 1.23 -16.24 2.33
C LEU A 9 0.84 -14.79 2.02
N ILE A 10 1.74 -14.03 1.37
CA ILE A 10 1.43 -12.69 0.85
C ILE A 10 0.30 -12.75 -0.18
N LEU A 11 0.38 -13.71 -1.12
CA LEU A 11 -0.63 -13.86 -2.17
C LEU A 11 -2.01 -14.25 -1.60
N LEU A 12 -2.03 -15.06 -0.54
CA LEU A 12 -3.24 -15.44 0.18
C LEU A 12 -3.84 -14.24 0.94
N ILE A 13 -3.02 -13.43 1.62
CA ILE A 13 -3.48 -12.19 2.27
C ILE A 13 -4.10 -11.24 1.24
N VAL A 14 -3.38 -10.98 0.14
CA VAL A 14 -3.85 -10.09 -0.93
C VAL A 14 -5.15 -10.64 -1.55
N GLY A 15 -5.27 -11.95 -1.72
CA GLY A 15 -6.48 -12.59 -2.23
C GLY A 15 -7.69 -12.41 -1.31
N ILE A 16 -7.50 -12.60 0.00
CA ILE A 16 -8.56 -12.39 1.01
C ILE A 16 -8.98 -10.92 1.05
N GLU A 17 -8.02 -9.99 1.06
CA GLU A 17 -8.29 -8.55 1.09
C GLU A 17 -9.05 -8.11 -0.18
N SER A 18 -8.63 -8.60 -1.35
CA SER A 18 -9.30 -8.30 -2.62
C SER A 18 -10.73 -8.82 -2.66
N ALA A 19 -10.96 -10.05 -2.18
CA ALA A 19 -12.29 -10.63 -2.10
C ALA A 19 -13.18 -9.86 -1.11
N ALA A 20 -12.66 -9.50 0.06
CA ALA A 20 -13.39 -8.72 1.06
C ALA A 20 -13.85 -7.36 0.48
N ILE A 21 -13.00 -6.68 -0.29
CA ILE A 21 -13.34 -5.41 -0.94
C ILE A 21 -14.47 -5.56 -1.96
N ILE A 22 -14.49 -6.66 -2.73
CA ILE A 22 -15.51 -6.90 -3.77
C ILE A 22 -16.88 -7.22 -3.16
N PHE A 23 -16.92 -7.91 -2.02
CA PHE A 23 -18.16 -8.38 -1.41
C PHE A 23 -18.78 -7.42 -0.38
N ILE A 24 -18.15 -6.28 -0.09
CA ILE A 24 -18.73 -5.31 0.85
C ILE A 24 -19.83 -4.49 0.14
N PRO A 25 -21.09 -4.57 0.62
CA PRO A 25 -22.23 -3.92 -0.03
C PRO A 25 -22.38 -2.44 0.34
N ASP A 26 -21.66 -1.97 1.37
CA ASP A 26 -21.83 -0.64 1.95
C ASP A 26 -20.50 0.12 1.98
N ILE A 27 -20.50 1.33 1.40
CA ILE A 27 -19.34 2.19 1.24
C ILE A 27 -18.80 2.66 2.60
N THR A 28 -19.68 2.81 3.58
CA THR A 28 -19.34 3.19 4.96
C THR A 28 -18.52 2.09 5.64
N ILE A 29 -18.93 0.82 5.45
CA ILE A 29 -18.23 -0.36 5.97
C ILE A 29 -16.89 -0.53 5.27
N LEU A 30 -16.86 -0.29 3.95
CA LEU A 30 -15.64 -0.38 3.15
C LEU A 30 -14.60 0.66 3.59
N GLY A 31 -15.03 1.88 3.91
CA GLY A 31 -14.16 2.92 4.46
C GLY A 31 -13.51 2.52 5.80
N MET A 32 -14.28 1.87 6.68
CA MET A 32 -13.74 1.34 7.95
C MET A 32 -12.75 0.19 7.73
N VAL A 33 -13.06 -0.74 6.82
CA VAL A 33 -12.18 -1.87 6.48
C VAL A 33 -10.88 -1.37 5.84
N LEU A 34 -10.96 -0.36 4.96
CA LEU A 34 -9.80 0.28 4.36
C LEU A 34 -8.89 0.93 5.40
N LEU A 35 -9.44 1.61 6.41
CA LEU A 35 -8.64 2.16 7.51
C LEU A 35 -7.91 1.06 8.29
N ILE A 36 -8.59 -0.06 8.55
CA ILE A 36 -8.01 -1.22 9.26
C ILE A 36 -6.87 -1.86 8.46
N ILE A 37 -6.87 -1.77 7.13
CA ILE A 37 -5.78 -2.29 6.28
C ILE A 37 -4.66 -1.26 6.10
N LEU A 38 -5.02 0.01 5.89
CA LEU A 38 -4.08 1.10 5.59
C LEU A 38 -3.18 1.44 6.79
N ILE A 39 -3.74 1.49 8.01
CA ILE A 39 -3.00 1.86 9.22
C ILE A 39 -1.87 0.85 9.52
N PRO A 40 -2.12 -0.48 9.57
CA PRO A 40 -1.05 -1.47 9.73
C PRO A 40 -0.02 -1.44 8.60
N SER A 41 -0.46 -1.18 7.36
CA SER A 41 0.44 -1.09 6.21
C SER A 41 1.43 0.08 6.34
N LEU A 42 0.93 1.26 6.72
CA LEU A 42 1.77 2.43 7.00
C LEU A 42 2.67 2.22 8.22
N ALA A 43 2.14 1.63 9.29
CA ALA A 43 2.92 1.27 10.48
C ALA A 43 4.05 0.30 10.13
N GLY A 44 3.78 -0.68 9.26
CA GLY A 44 4.78 -1.62 8.74
C GLY A 44 5.91 -0.91 7.98
N ILE A 45 5.57 0.05 7.12
CA ILE A 45 6.57 0.85 6.40
C ILE A 45 7.43 1.66 7.38
N VAL A 46 6.82 2.38 8.31
CA VAL A 46 7.53 3.17 9.34
C VAL A 46 8.44 2.27 10.17
N TYR A 47 7.96 1.08 10.56
CA TYR A 47 8.75 0.11 11.31
C TYR A 47 9.97 -0.38 10.53
N ILE A 48 9.82 -0.65 9.22
CA ILE A 48 10.95 -1.04 8.37
C ILE A 48 11.99 0.08 8.30
N PHE A 49 11.57 1.34 8.21
CA PHE A 49 12.46 2.50 8.27
C PHE A 49 13.20 2.61 9.60
N TYR A 50 12.46 2.49 10.69
CA TYR A 50 13.02 2.51 12.04
C TYR A 50 14.04 1.38 12.23
N LEU A 51 13.72 0.17 11.78
CA LEU A 51 14.62 -0.97 11.86
C LEU A 51 15.89 -0.77 11.02
N ALA A 52 15.76 -0.23 9.81
CA ALA A 52 16.91 0.07 8.96
C ALA A 52 17.80 1.18 9.53
N TYR A 53 17.21 2.20 10.17
CA TYR A 53 17.93 3.22 10.93
C TYR A 53 18.68 2.58 12.10
N ARG A 54 17.99 1.79 12.94
CA ARG A 54 18.58 1.17 14.13
C ARG A 54 19.71 0.18 13.80
N LEU A 55 19.59 -0.52 12.68
CA LEU A 55 20.61 -1.47 12.18
C LEU A 55 21.72 -0.79 11.36
N LYS A 56 21.72 0.55 11.21
CA LYS A 56 22.65 1.31 10.34
C LYS A 56 22.67 0.83 8.88
N ARG A 57 21.60 0.18 8.42
CA ARG A 57 21.45 -0.36 7.06
C ARG A 57 20.75 0.62 6.11
N LEU A 58 20.64 1.90 6.47
CA LEU A 58 20.07 2.94 5.59
C LEU A 58 20.77 3.02 4.22
N ARG A 59 22.06 2.67 4.12
CA ARG A 59 22.79 2.57 2.83
C ARG A 59 22.26 1.47 1.89
N VAL A 60 21.47 0.52 2.41
CA VAL A 60 20.85 -0.57 1.65
C VAL A 60 19.55 -0.09 1.00
N ILE A 61 18.87 0.88 1.62
CA ILE A 61 17.65 1.49 1.10
C ILE A 61 18.04 2.45 -0.03
N LYS A 62 17.25 2.46 -1.11
CA LYS A 62 17.40 3.41 -2.23
C LYS A 62 16.51 4.64 -1.95
N PRO A 63 17.02 5.70 -1.31
CA PRO A 63 16.18 6.77 -0.77
C PRO A 63 15.44 7.48 -1.88
N LYS A 64 16.07 7.68 -3.06
CA LYS A 64 15.46 8.31 -4.24
C LYS A 64 14.17 7.61 -4.69
N ILE A 65 14.20 6.28 -4.84
CA ILE A 65 13.02 5.50 -5.27
C ILE A 65 11.91 5.61 -4.22
N LEU A 66 12.31 5.66 -2.96
CA LEU A 66 11.39 5.66 -1.85
C LEU A 66 10.75 7.02 -1.62
N THR A 67 11.50 8.10 -1.82
CA THR A 67 10.98 9.46 -1.92
C THR A 67 9.98 9.59 -3.07
N ILE A 68 10.26 8.98 -4.23
CA ILE A 68 9.31 8.94 -5.36
C ILE A 68 8.04 8.17 -4.97
N GLY A 69 8.16 7.03 -4.30
CA GLY A 69 7.01 6.26 -3.81
C GLY A 69 6.13 7.06 -2.84
N PHE A 70 6.73 7.73 -1.86
CA PHE A 70 5.98 8.60 -0.94
C PHE A 70 5.42 9.85 -1.62
N LEU A 71 6.11 10.42 -2.61
CA LEU A 71 5.61 11.54 -3.40
C LEU A 71 4.35 11.11 -4.16
N LEU A 72 4.39 9.95 -4.83
CA LEU A 72 3.23 9.38 -5.52
C LEU A 72 2.08 9.09 -4.54
N TYR A 73 2.38 8.62 -3.33
CA TYR A 73 1.39 8.43 -2.27
C TYR A 73 0.74 9.76 -1.83
N MET A 74 1.53 10.82 -1.67
CA MET A 74 0.99 12.15 -1.35
C MET A 74 0.13 12.70 -2.48
N ILE A 75 0.60 12.60 -3.73
CA ILE A 75 -0.17 13.03 -4.90
C ILE A 75 -1.49 12.24 -4.99
N SER A 76 -1.46 10.92 -4.82
CA SER A 76 -2.66 10.07 -4.77
C SER A 76 -3.68 10.59 -3.74
N ASN A 77 -3.23 10.92 -2.53
CA ASN A 77 -4.12 11.44 -1.49
C ASN A 77 -4.66 12.84 -1.77
N ILE A 78 -3.89 13.71 -2.41
CA ILE A 78 -4.36 15.05 -2.83
C ILE A 78 -5.41 14.95 -3.94
N PHE A 79 -5.24 14.01 -4.87
CA PHE A 79 -6.18 13.79 -5.97
C PHE A 79 -7.39 12.94 -5.58
N ARG A 80 -7.36 12.29 -4.40
CA ARG A 80 -8.42 11.40 -3.90
C ARG A 80 -9.79 12.10 -3.77
N PRO A 81 -9.91 13.34 -3.24
CA PRO A 81 -11.18 14.08 -3.22
C PRO A 81 -11.64 14.49 -4.61
N VAL A 82 -10.70 14.83 -5.51
CA VAL A 82 -11.00 15.17 -6.90
C VAL A 82 -11.57 13.96 -7.64
N MET A 83 -11.00 12.78 -7.43
CA MET A 83 -11.53 11.54 -7.99
C MET A 83 -12.88 11.14 -7.39
N GLN A 84 -13.08 11.37 -6.09
CA GLN A 84 -14.37 11.13 -5.45
C GLN A 84 -15.47 12.04 -6.01
N ASN A 85 -15.15 13.29 -6.33
CA ASN A 85 -16.09 14.23 -6.96
C ASN A 85 -16.46 13.85 -8.40
N ILE A 86 -15.55 13.17 -9.13
CA ILE A 86 -15.77 12.80 -10.54
C ILE A 86 -16.44 11.43 -10.67
N LEU A 87 -15.98 10.44 -9.90
CA LEU A 87 -16.46 9.04 -9.98
C LEU A 87 -17.59 8.74 -8.98
N GLY A 88 -17.87 9.68 -8.08
CA GLY A 88 -18.81 9.51 -6.96
C GLY A 88 -18.30 8.53 -5.91
N GLU A 89 -19.09 8.35 -4.86
CA GLU A 89 -18.92 7.25 -3.90
C GLU A 89 -19.47 5.97 -4.55
N THR A 90 -18.69 5.38 -5.44
CA THR A 90 -19.07 4.14 -6.15
C THR A 90 -17.99 3.08 -5.97
N ALA A 91 -18.36 1.80 -6.11
CA ALA A 91 -17.39 0.70 -6.07
C ALA A 91 -16.24 0.88 -7.07
N ASN A 92 -16.50 1.53 -8.21
CA ASN A 92 -15.50 1.85 -9.22
C ASN A 92 -14.43 2.83 -8.72
N TYR A 93 -14.82 3.86 -7.97
CA TYR A 93 -13.87 4.78 -7.33
C TYR A 93 -12.91 4.03 -6.40
N LEU A 94 -13.46 3.13 -5.58
CA LEU A 94 -12.68 2.34 -4.63
C LEU A 94 -11.71 1.38 -5.30
N ILE A 95 -12.14 0.69 -6.36
CA ILE A 95 -11.26 -0.20 -7.12
C ILE A 95 -10.08 0.59 -7.70
N VAL A 96 -10.33 1.76 -8.29
CA VAL A 96 -9.27 2.61 -8.86
C VAL A 96 -8.29 3.06 -7.79
N VAL A 97 -8.80 3.50 -6.64
CA VAL A 97 -7.99 3.97 -5.51
C VAL A 97 -7.12 2.85 -4.94
N VAL A 98 -7.70 1.67 -4.68
CA VAL A 98 -6.97 0.50 -4.17
C VAL A 98 -5.90 0.07 -5.15
N PHE A 99 -6.22 0.03 -6.45
CA PHE A 99 -5.24 -0.32 -7.47
C PHE A 99 -4.06 0.66 -7.52
N LEU A 100 -4.34 1.97 -7.40
CA LEU A 100 -3.30 3.01 -7.35
C LEU A 100 -2.41 2.84 -6.11
N ASP A 101 -3.01 2.58 -4.95
CA ASP A 101 -2.28 2.36 -3.69
C ASP A 101 -1.38 1.13 -3.75
N VAL A 102 -1.85 0.02 -4.34
CA VAL A 102 -1.02 -1.19 -4.58
C VAL A 102 0.17 -0.85 -5.46
N CYS A 103 -0.02 -0.11 -6.56
CA CYS A 103 1.07 0.31 -7.44
C CYS A 103 2.12 1.14 -6.69
N ILE A 104 1.66 2.08 -5.85
CA ILE A 104 2.52 2.95 -5.05
C ILE A 104 3.29 2.13 -4.01
N PHE A 105 2.65 1.18 -3.34
CA PHE A 105 3.31 0.30 -2.40
C PHE A 105 4.38 -0.56 -3.07
N VAL A 106 4.15 -1.06 -4.29
CA VAL A 106 5.18 -1.79 -5.05
C VAL A 106 6.42 -0.92 -5.26
N VAL A 107 6.26 0.36 -5.62
CA VAL A 107 7.39 1.29 -5.78
C VAL A 107 8.14 1.49 -4.46
N ILE A 108 7.41 1.66 -3.35
CA ILE A 108 8.01 1.79 -2.00
C ILE A 108 8.80 0.52 -1.65
N PHE A 109 8.22 -0.66 -1.87
CA PHE A 109 8.88 -1.95 -1.64
C PHE A 109 10.13 -2.14 -2.49
N LEU A 110 10.11 -1.72 -3.76
CA LEU A 110 11.30 -1.73 -4.64
C LEU A 110 12.40 -0.79 -4.14
N GLY A 111 12.04 0.33 -3.50
CA GLY A 111 13.00 1.21 -2.82
C GLY A 111 13.64 0.59 -1.58
N LEU A 112 12.92 -0.32 -0.90
CA LEU A 112 13.39 -1.07 0.27
C LEU A 112 14.19 -2.32 -0.10
N TYR A 113 13.93 -2.92 -1.27
CA TYR A 113 14.58 -4.16 -1.69
C TYR A 113 15.95 -3.91 -2.34
N LYS A 114 17.01 -4.41 -1.70
CA LYS A 114 18.32 -4.59 -2.35
C LYS A 114 18.50 -6.07 -2.66
N LYS A 115 18.75 -6.40 -3.93
CA LYS A 115 19.24 -7.72 -4.33
C LYS A 115 20.60 -7.89 -3.64
N THR A 116 20.64 -8.78 -2.66
CA THR A 116 21.90 -9.22 -2.01
C THR A 116 22.72 -9.97 -3.04
#